data_AF-A0A936UC37-F1
#
_entry.id   AF-A0A936UC37-F1
#
_cell.length_a   1.000
_cell.length_b   1.000
_cell.length_c   1.000
_cell.angle_alpha   90.00
_cell.angle_beta   90.00
_cell.angle_gamma   90.00
#
_symmetry.space_group_name_H-M   'P 1'
#
loop_
_entity.id
_entity.type
_entity.pdbx_description
1 polymer ?
#
loop_
_entity_poly.entity_id
_entity_poly.type
_entity_poly.pdbx_seq_one_letter_code
_entity_poly.pdbx_strand_id
1 'polypeptide(L)'
;MRSSFLAFTLVAALALGAGACRDGASGESRPGETRRPALSEREGYRPPDDAILTAAQVEDFLKVREATVRTFSSPGEPVPLEGEEGISRATLARAAEMRAARQLAVPPEEYLWVRERILEAEAAASTAKLNTDVLALLEKTLASLRERRPSAPDEASVRLLDEQIASFEAEAVRVRREAGEKEPEAIRANQRILAPYRQKISAMDDELAALRAAAPAPAPPQK
;
A
#
# COMPACT_ATOMS: atom_id res chain seq x y z
N MET A 1 -14.26 25.20 -4.81
CA MET A 1 -13.80 25.74 -3.50
C MET A 1 -12.35 25.29 -3.32
N ARG A 2 -11.40 26.23 -3.23
CA ARG A 2 -9.97 25.97 -3.07
C ARG A 2 -9.58 26.21 -1.61
N SER A 3 -8.89 25.26 -0.97
CA SER A 3 -8.15 25.37 0.30
C SER A 3 -7.61 23.97 0.63
N SER A 4 -6.41 23.69 1.13
CA SER A 4 -5.22 24.47 1.45
C SER A 4 -4.10 23.45 1.65
N PHE A 5 -2.94 23.66 1.02
CA PHE A 5 -1.72 22.95 1.36
C PHE A 5 -1.15 23.55 2.65
N LEU A 6 -0.93 22.74 3.68
CA LEU A 6 -0.12 23.12 4.84
C LEU A 6 1.21 22.37 4.76
N ALA A 7 2.20 23.08 4.26
CA ALA A 7 3.61 22.77 4.42
C ALA A 7 4.02 23.06 5.87
N PHE A 8 4.69 22.11 6.52
CA PHE A 8 5.48 22.37 7.72
C PHE A 8 6.92 21.99 7.43
N THR A 9 7.76 23.01 7.39
CA THR A 9 9.23 22.93 7.36
C THR A 9 9.79 23.69 8.55
N LEU A 10 11.01 23.27 8.95
CA LEU A 10 11.99 23.94 9.83
C LEU A 10 11.75 23.73 11.34
N VAL A 11 12.73 23.42 12.21
CA VAL A 11 14.15 23.82 12.28
C VAL A 11 14.97 22.78 13.08
N ALA A 12 16.20 22.50 12.63
CA ALA A 12 17.26 21.87 13.42
C ALA A 12 18.06 22.94 14.19
N ALA A 13 18.43 22.66 15.45
CA ALA A 13 19.41 23.45 16.19
C ALA A 13 20.36 22.53 16.98
N LEU A 14 21.66 22.74 16.74
CA LEU A 14 22.81 22.00 17.22
C LEU A 14 23.71 23.02 17.94
N ALA A 15 24.11 22.77 19.19
CA ALA A 15 25.27 23.36 19.88
C ALA A 15 25.44 22.63 21.24
N LEU A 16 26.43 21.77 21.45
CA LEU A 16 27.84 22.03 21.85
C LEU A 16 27.98 22.89 23.11
N GLY A 17 28.42 22.24 24.19
CA GLY A 17 28.98 22.86 25.41
C GLY A 17 29.75 21.82 26.22
N ALA A 18 31.06 22.02 26.36
CA ALA A 18 32.04 21.11 26.95
C ALA A 18 32.56 21.60 28.32
N GLY A 19 33.13 20.66 29.11
CA GLY A 19 34.04 20.88 30.25
C GLY A 19 33.36 20.97 31.63
N ALA A 20 33.85 20.41 32.75
CA ALA A 20 35.10 19.75 33.18
C ALA A 20 34.78 18.94 34.49
N CYS A 21 35.41 17.83 34.90
CA CYS A 21 36.69 17.58 35.61
C CYS A 21 36.71 16.06 35.96
N ARG A 22 37.77 15.27 35.70
CA ARG A 22 38.87 14.82 36.60
C ARG A 22 38.40 14.22 37.96
N ASP A 23 38.81 13.08 38.51
CA ASP A 23 39.98 12.16 38.50
C ASP A 23 39.44 10.70 38.61
N GLY A 24 40.05 9.62 38.10
CA GLY A 24 41.31 9.01 38.53
C GLY A 24 41.07 7.83 39.48
N ALA A 25 40.94 6.60 38.96
CA ALA A 25 41.17 5.37 39.73
C ALA A 25 41.46 4.18 38.78
N SER A 26 42.71 3.74 38.80
CA SER A 26 43.21 2.48 38.25
C SER A 26 42.75 1.29 39.09
N GLY A 27 42.22 0.25 38.45
CA GLY A 27 41.87 -1.02 39.10
C GLY A 27 41.46 -2.11 38.12
N GLU A 28 42.34 -3.09 37.95
CA GLU A 28 42.11 -4.48 37.55
C GLU A 28 41.52 -4.82 36.16
N SER A 29 42.43 -5.27 35.30
CA SER A 29 42.18 -6.14 34.16
C SER A 29 41.54 -7.47 34.59
N ARG A 30 40.29 -7.71 34.18
CA ARG A 30 39.72 -9.07 34.03
C ARG A 30 39.66 -9.42 32.54
N PRO A 31 40.15 -10.59 32.11
CA PRO A 31 39.93 -11.07 30.76
C PRO A 31 38.53 -11.69 30.71
N GLY A 32 37.59 -11.01 30.07
CA GLY A 32 36.21 -11.47 29.95
C GLY A 32 35.49 -10.79 28.81
N GLU A 33 34.87 -11.62 27.97
CA GLU A 33 34.01 -11.26 26.86
C GLU A 33 34.66 -10.44 25.73
N THR A 34 35.03 -11.14 24.66
CA THR A 34 35.04 -10.57 23.31
C THR A 34 33.63 -10.06 23.06
N ARG A 35 33.41 -8.77 23.34
CA ARG A 35 32.20 -8.05 22.98
C ARG A 35 32.04 -8.26 21.48
N ARG A 36 31.12 -9.15 21.09
CA ARG A 36 30.61 -9.19 19.72
C ARG A 36 30.40 -7.73 19.34
N PRO A 37 30.94 -7.24 18.20
CA PRO A 37 30.61 -5.90 17.77
C PRO A 37 29.09 -5.83 17.82
N ALA A 38 28.58 -4.94 18.68
CA ALA A 38 27.18 -4.59 18.69
C ALA A 38 26.83 -4.41 17.22
N LEU A 39 25.85 -5.17 16.74
CA LEU A 39 25.33 -5.05 15.38
C LEU A 39 25.30 -3.56 15.09
N SER A 40 26.24 -3.10 14.28
CA SER A 40 26.29 -1.72 13.83
C SER A 40 24.87 -1.43 13.41
N GLU A 41 24.25 -0.41 14.01
CA GLU A 41 22.98 0.14 13.55
C GLU A 41 23.13 0.25 12.03
N ARG A 42 22.56 -0.73 11.32
CA ARG A 42 22.75 -0.84 9.87
C ARG A 42 22.19 0.46 9.34
N GLU A 43 22.96 1.20 8.55
CA GLU A 43 22.47 2.35 7.81
C GLU A 43 21.06 2.03 7.33
N GLY A 44 20.07 2.76 7.86
CA GLY A 44 18.67 2.53 7.56
C GLY A 44 18.45 2.57 6.06
N TYR A 45 17.47 1.83 5.56
CA TYR A 45 17.17 1.83 4.13
C TYR A 45 16.86 3.27 3.69
N ARG A 46 17.53 3.72 2.64
CA ARG A 46 17.28 5.02 2.00
C ARG A 46 16.52 4.80 0.70
N PRO A 47 15.23 5.20 0.64
CA PRO A 47 14.47 5.14 -0.60
C PRO A 47 15.15 5.92 -1.74
N PRO A 48 14.97 5.47 -3.00
CA PRO A 48 15.33 6.26 -4.18
C PRO A 48 14.61 7.61 -4.21
N ASP A 49 15.33 8.68 -4.61
CA ASP A 49 14.78 10.04 -4.68
C ASP A 49 13.68 10.18 -5.75
N ASP A 50 13.70 9.34 -6.78
CA ASP A 50 12.69 9.31 -7.87
C ASP A 50 11.42 8.52 -7.52
N ALA A 51 11.43 7.82 -6.39
CA ALA A 51 10.39 6.92 -5.93
C ALA A 51 10.02 5.78 -6.92
N ILE A 52 10.94 5.42 -7.82
CA ILE A 52 10.73 4.37 -8.82
C ILE A 52 11.22 3.02 -8.28
N LEU A 53 10.38 2.00 -8.43
CA LEU A 53 10.69 0.62 -8.07
C LEU A 53 11.70 0.00 -9.04
N THR A 54 12.47 -0.97 -8.56
CA THR A 54 13.23 -1.88 -9.44
C THR A 54 12.53 -3.23 -9.57
N ALA A 55 12.81 -3.98 -10.64
CA ALA A 55 12.29 -5.33 -10.80
C ALA A 55 12.71 -6.26 -9.65
N ALA A 56 13.96 -6.15 -9.20
CA ALA A 56 14.48 -6.92 -8.06
C ALA A 56 13.70 -6.67 -6.77
N GLN A 57 13.36 -5.40 -6.48
CA GLN A 57 12.53 -5.05 -5.33
C GLN A 57 11.14 -5.67 -5.39
N VAL A 58 10.52 -5.71 -6.58
CA VAL A 58 9.21 -6.37 -6.78
C VAL A 58 9.33 -7.88 -6.58
N GLU A 59 10.40 -8.50 -7.08
CA GLU A 59 10.65 -9.92 -6.90
C GLU A 59 10.87 -10.31 -5.44
N ASP A 60 11.62 -9.50 -4.69
CA ASP A 60 11.83 -9.73 -3.27
C ASP A 60 10.54 -9.51 -2.47
N PHE A 61 9.74 -8.50 -2.81
CA PHE A 61 8.39 -8.34 -2.27
C PHE A 61 7.55 -9.60 -2.48
N LEU A 62 7.53 -10.15 -3.71
CA LEU A 62 6.79 -11.35 -4.04
C LEU A 62 7.29 -12.58 -3.25
N LYS A 63 8.61 -12.75 -3.09
CA LYS A 63 9.18 -13.84 -2.26
C LYS A 63 8.72 -13.74 -0.80
N VAL A 64 8.68 -12.53 -0.24
CA VAL A 64 8.16 -12.28 1.12
C VAL A 64 6.68 -12.62 1.21
N ARG A 65 5.86 -12.22 0.23
CA ARG A 65 4.42 -12.56 0.18
C ARG A 65 4.22 -14.07 0.10
N GLU A 66 5.01 -14.78 -0.71
CA GLU A 66 4.96 -16.24 -0.85
C GLU A 66 5.31 -16.95 0.46
N ALA A 67 6.37 -16.52 1.14
CA ALA A 67 6.76 -17.06 2.43
C ALA A 67 5.68 -16.78 3.50
N THR A 68 5.02 -15.63 3.41
CA THR A 68 3.90 -15.27 4.29
C THR A 68 2.70 -16.20 4.05
N VAL A 69 2.29 -16.39 2.79
CA VAL A 69 1.24 -17.35 2.40
C VAL A 69 1.55 -18.74 2.95
N ARG A 70 2.75 -19.26 2.70
CA ARG A 70 3.16 -20.59 3.22
C ARG A 70 3.03 -20.71 4.74
N THR A 71 3.34 -19.63 5.46
CA THR A 71 3.21 -19.60 6.92
C THR A 71 1.75 -19.70 7.35
N PHE A 72 0.83 -18.99 6.68
CA PHE A 72 -0.60 -19.04 6.98
C PHE A 72 -1.30 -20.32 6.49
N SER A 73 -0.79 -20.93 5.42
CA SER A 73 -1.34 -22.18 4.87
C SER A 73 -0.85 -23.43 5.60
N SER A 74 0.22 -23.32 6.41
CA SER A 74 0.75 -24.46 7.17
C SER A 74 -0.13 -24.79 8.38
N PRO A 75 -0.46 -26.07 8.62
CA PRO A 75 -1.22 -26.47 9.81
C PRO A 75 -0.39 -26.23 11.07
N GLY A 76 -0.82 -25.27 11.88
CA GLY A 76 -0.19 -24.84 13.12
C GLY A 76 -0.53 -23.38 13.36
N GLU A 77 -1.08 -23.04 14.52
CA GLU A 77 -1.37 -21.65 14.84
C GLU A 77 -0.04 -20.89 14.86
N PRO A 78 0.10 -19.78 14.11
CA PRO A 78 1.30 -18.97 14.21
C PRO A 78 1.39 -18.48 15.65
N VAL A 79 2.29 -19.09 16.43
CA VAL A 79 2.43 -18.80 17.86
C VAL A 79 2.70 -17.31 17.99
N PRO A 80 1.76 -16.54 18.58
CA PRO A 80 1.97 -15.13 18.81
C PRO A 80 3.24 -14.96 19.66
N LEU A 81 4.07 -13.98 19.34
CA LEU A 81 5.17 -13.65 20.24
C LEU A 81 4.60 -13.11 21.56
N GLU A 82 5.34 -13.26 22.66
CA GLU A 82 4.96 -12.71 23.96
C GLU A 82 4.62 -11.22 23.82
N GLY A 83 3.40 -10.81 24.22
CA GLY A 83 2.87 -9.45 24.03
C GLY A 83 2.06 -9.23 22.75
N GLU A 84 1.82 -10.25 21.92
CA GLU A 84 0.94 -10.20 20.75
C GLU A 84 -0.52 -10.62 21.02
N GLU A 85 -0.89 -10.75 22.30
CA GLU A 85 -2.23 -11.08 22.77
C GLU A 85 -3.22 -9.93 22.52
N GLY A 86 -4.37 -10.22 21.90
CA GLY A 86 -5.41 -9.21 21.63
C GLY A 86 -5.14 -8.29 20.45
N ILE A 87 -4.08 -8.53 19.68
CA ILE A 87 -3.76 -7.72 18.52
C ILE A 87 -4.68 -8.05 17.34
N SER A 88 -5.13 -7.02 16.61
CA SER A 88 -5.94 -7.16 15.39
C SER A 88 -5.31 -8.13 14.37
N ARG A 89 -6.13 -8.89 13.63
CA ARG A 89 -5.67 -9.79 12.55
C ARG A 89 -4.78 -9.08 11.52
N ALA A 90 -5.06 -7.80 11.26
CA ALA A 90 -4.26 -6.99 10.34
C ALA A 90 -2.80 -6.83 10.82
N THR A 91 -2.61 -6.70 12.13
CA THR A 91 -1.28 -6.58 12.73
C THR A 91 -0.55 -7.92 12.74
N LEU A 92 -1.25 -9.05 13.01
CA LEU A 92 -0.65 -10.39 12.93
C LEU A 92 -0.14 -10.70 11.51
N ALA A 93 -0.92 -10.35 10.48
CA ALA A 93 -0.49 -10.49 9.10
C ALA A 93 0.75 -9.64 8.79
N ARG A 94 0.81 -8.41 9.31
CA ARG A 94 1.98 -7.55 9.15
C ARG A 94 3.20 -8.10 9.89
N ALA A 95 3.04 -8.65 11.09
CA ALA A 95 4.11 -9.30 11.84
C ALA A 95 4.67 -10.53 11.09
N ALA A 96 3.79 -11.34 10.48
CA ALA A 96 4.19 -12.47 9.64
C ALA A 96 4.99 -12.02 8.40
N GLU A 97 4.54 -10.95 7.71
CA GLU A 97 5.29 -10.34 6.60
C GLU A 97 6.68 -9.86 7.06
N MET A 98 6.78 -9.20 8.21
CA MET A 98 8.07 -8.73 8.74
C MET A 98 9.00 -9.89 9.12
N ARG A 99 8.45 -10.98 9.67
CA ARG A 99 9.21 -12.20 9.98
C ARG A 99 9.74 -12.84 8.71
N ALA A 100 8.91 -12.96 7.68
CA ALA A 100 9.30 -13.48 6.37
C ALA A 100 10.39 -12.62 5.70
N ALA A 101 10.24 -11.29 5.72
CA ALA A 101 11.25 -10.37 5.22
C ALA A 101 12.62 -10.58 5.89
N ARG A 102 12.64 -10.65 7.24
CA ARG A 102 13.87 -10.90 8.01
C ARG A 102 14.51 -12.25 7.68
N GLN A 103 13.70 -13.31 7.55
CA GLN A 103 14.19 -14.65 7.19
C GLN A 103 14.81 -14.70 5.79
N LEU A 104 14.29 -13.89 4.86
CA LEU A 104 14.79 -13.77 3.50
C LEU A 104 15.89 -12.70 3.35
N ALA A 105 16.36 -12.13 4.47
CA ALA A 105 17.34 -11.04 4.50
C ALA A 105 16.93 -9.78 3.73
N VAL A 106 15.62 -9.57 3.51
CA VAL A 106 15.06 -8.32 2.95
C VAL A 106 14.92 -7.30 4.09
N PRO A 107 15.49 -6.08 3.97
CA PRO A 107 15.35 -5.05 4.99
C PRO A 107 13.86 -4.70 5.23
N PRO A 108 13.36 -4.68 6.48
CA PRO A 108 11.95 -4.39 6.74
C PRO A 108 11.48 -3.02 6.24
N GLU A 109 12.35 -2.01 6.35
CA GLU A 109 12.07 -0.64 5.88
C GLU A 109 11.93 -0.60 4.36
N GLU A 110 12.81 -1.28 3.63
CA GLU A 110 12.72 -1.42 2.18
C GLU A 110 11.43 -2.13 1.78
N TYR A 111 11.13 -3.28 2.39
CA TYR A 111 9.92 -4.03 2.08
C TYR A 111 8.65 -3.19 2.29
N LEU A 112 8.57 -2.42 3.38
CA LEU A 112 7.42 -1.55 3.64
C LEU A 112 7.31 -0.42 2.63
N TRP A 113 8.43 0.18 2.26
CA TRP A 113 8.46 1.22 1.24
C TRP A 113 8.03 0.65 -0.14
N VAL A 114 8.56 -0.51 -0.54
CA VAL A 114 8.19 -1.19 -1.79
C VAL A 114 6.69 -1.49 -1.79
N ARG A 115 6.17 -2.07 -0.71
CA ARG A 115 4.74 -2.37 -0.55
C ARG A 115 3.88 -1.13 -0.75
N GLU A 116 4.28 0.01 -0.19
CA GLU A 116 3.54 1.26 -0.34
C GLU A 116 3.50 1.73 -1.81
N ARG A 117 4.64 1.71 -2.51
CA ARG A 117 4.70 2.08 -3.93
C ARG A 117 3.90 1.14 -4.84
N ILE A 118 3.86 -0.16 -4.51
CA ILE A 118 3.01 -1.14 -5.20
C ILE A 118 1.54 -0.78 -5.00
N LEU A 119 1.11 -0.58 -3.75
CA LEU A 119 -0.28 -0.23 -3.44
C LEU A 119 -0.73 1.07 -4.12
N GLU A 120 0.14 2.08 -4.14
CA GLU A 120 -0.12 3.35 -4.81
C GLU A 120 -0.30 3.18 -6.33
N ALA A 121 0.59 2.41 -6.97
CA ALA A 121 0.51 2.13 -8.40
C ALA A 121 -0.72 1.30 -8.78
N GLU A 122 -1.08 0.30 -7.96
CA GLU A 122 -2.27 -0.54 -8.15
C GLU A 122 -3.57 0.21 -7.89
N ALA A 123 -3.61 1.10 -6.89
CA ALA A 123 -4.75 1.97 -6.65
C ALA A 123 -4.98 2.90 -7.84
N ALA A 124 -3.94 3.54 -8.37
CA ALA A 124 -4.03 4.38 -9.56
C ALA A 124 -4.49 3.58 -10.79
N ALA A 125 -3.98 2.36 -10.98
CA ALA A 125 -4.41 1.49 -12.08
C ALA A 125 -5.88 1.06 -11.95
N SER A 126 -6.33 0.80 -10.72
CA SER A 126 -7.72 0.44 -10.42
C SER A 126 -8.66 1.63 -10.66
N THR A 127 -8.30 2.83 -10.23
CA THR A 127 -9.05 4.07 -10.51
C THR A 127 -9.16 4.33 -12.01
N ALA A 128 -8.07 4.20 -12.76
CA ALA A 128 -8.09 4.36 -14.21
C ALA A 128 -9.02 3.35 -14.90
N LYS A 129 -9.01 2.08 -14.43
CA LYS A 129 -9.93 1.06 -14.91
C LYS A 129 -11.39 1.39 -14.57
N LEU A 130 -11.67 1.78 -13.33
CA LEU A 130 -13.02 2.17 -12.90
C LEU A 130 -13.57 3.33 -13.72
N ASN A 131 -12.75 4.36 -13.97
CA ASN A 131 -13.13 5.48 -14.84
C ASN A 131 -13.47 5.01 -16.25
N THR A 132 -12.69 4.07 -16.81
CA THR A 132 -12.96 3.48 -18.13
C THR A 132 -14.28 2.70 -18.14
N ASP A 133 -14.51 1.87 -17.13
CA ASP A 133 -15.73 1.05 -17.03
C ASP A 133 -16.98 1.94 -16.82
N VAL A 134 -16.88 2.99 -16.01
CA VAL A 134 -17.95 3.98 -15.80
C VAL A 134 -18.26 4.71 -17.11
N LEU A 135 -17.26 5.16 -17.86
CA LEU A 135 -17.47 5.81 -19.15
C LEU A 135 -18.17 4.88 -20.15
N ALA A 136 -17.76 3.61 -20.22
CA ALA A 136 -18.42 2.62 -21.08
C ALA A 136 -19.90 2.40 -20.69
N LEU A 137 -20.20 2.37 -19.38
CA LEU A 137 -21.57 2.26 -18.88
C LEU A 137 -22.42 3.50 -19.25
N LEU A 138 -21.85 4.70 -19.07
CA LEU A 138 -22.50 5.96 -19.43
C LEU A 138 -22.79 6.02 -20.93
N GLU A 139 -21.83 5.61 -21.77
CA GLU A 139 -21.99 5.57 -23.23
C GLU A 139 -23.12 4.62 -23.65
N LYS A 140 -23.18 3.41 -23.07
CA LYS A 140 -24.27 2.46 -23.32
C LYS A 140 -25.63 3.02 -22.88
N THR A 141 -25.66 3.68 -21.73
CA THR A 141 -26.89 4.28 -21.18
C THR A 141 -27.39 5.41 -22.08
N LEU A 142 -26.49 6.32 -22.47
CA LEU A 142 -26.80 7.42 -23.39
C LEU A 142 -27.30 6.91 -24.75
N ALA A 143 -26.68 5.86 -25.30
CA ALA A 143 -27.13 5.25 -26.55
C ALA A 143 -28.57 4.73 -26.44
N SER A 144 -28.88 4.00 -25.37
CA SER A 144 -30.24 3.48 -25.13
C SER A 144 -31.28 4.59 -24.93
N LEU A 145 -30.94 5.66 -24.21
CA LEU A 145 -31.85 6.80 -24.03
C LEU A 145 -32.12 7.53 -25.34
N ARG A 146 -31.08 7.76 -26.15
CA ARG A 146 -31.20 8.40 -27.47
C ARG A 146 -32.01 7.56 -28.46
N GLU A 147 -31.91 6.23 -28.39
CA GLU A 147 -32.72 5.31 -29.19
C GLU A 147 -34.20 5.33 -28.78
N ARG A 148 -34.50 5.45 -27.48
CA ARG A 148 -35.88 5.51 -26.96
C ARG A 148 -36.58 6.84 -27.22
N ARG A 149 -35.81 7.94 -27.25
CA ARG A 149 -36.31 9.31 -27.46
C ARG A 149 -37.28 9.47 -28.65
N PRO A 150 -36.97 9.02 -29.88
CA PRO A 150 -37.89 9.19 -31.03
C PRO A 150 -39.19 8.39 -30.90
N SER A 151 -39.22 7.36 -30.05
CA SER A 151 -40.39 6.49 -29.84
C SER A 151 -41.23 6.92 -28.63
N ALA A 152 -40.94 8.07 -28.03
CA ALA A 152 -41.68 8.58 -26.89
C ALA A 152 -43.13 8.97 -27.29
N PRO A 153 -44.14 8.66 -26.45
CA PRO A 153 -45.55 8.80 -26.82
C PRO A 153 -46.06 10.25 -26.82
N ASP A 154 -45.43 11.14 -26.06
CA ASP A 154 -45.85 12.52 -25.89
C ASP A 154 -44.65 13.45 -25.60
N GLU A 155 -44.92 14.76 -25.66
CA GLU A 155 -43.88 15.79 -25.47
C GLU A 155 -43.30 15.79 -24.05
N ALA A 156 -44.09 15.46 -23.03
CA ALA A 156 -43.60 15.40 -21.65
C ALA A 156 -42.58 14.27 -21.47
N SER A 157 -42.83 13.11 -22.10
CA SER A 157 -41.93 11.97 -22.15
C SER A 157 -40.64 12.28 -22.91
N VAL A 158 -40.72 13.04 -24.02
CA VAL A 158 -39.54 13.54 -24.75
C VAL A 158 -38.70 14.45 -23.85
N ARG A 159 -39.32 15.42 -23.18
CA ARG A 159 -38.62 16.35 -22.27
C ARG A 159 -37.92 15.62 -21.12
N LEU A 160 -38.59 14.63 -20.52
CA LEU A 160 -37.98 13.81 -19.47
C LEU A 160 -36.74 13.05 -19.98
N LEU A 161 -36.82 12.46 -21.17
CA LEU A 161 -35.68 11.78 -21.78
C LEU A 161 -34.54 12.76 -22.12
N ASP A 162 -34.86 13.97 -22.58
CA ASP A 162 -33.87 15.02 -22.83
C ASP A 162 -33.13 15.44 -21.55
N GLU A 163 -33.85 15.62 -20.45
CA GLU A 163 -33.26 15.93 -19.14
C GLU A 163 -32.33 14.81 -18.65
N GLN A 164 -32.77 13.55 -18.81
CA GLN A 164 -31.94 12.39 -18.46
C GLN A 164 -30.67 12.32 -19.33
N ILE A 165 -30.81 12.50 -20.65
CA ILE A 165 -29.68 12.53 -21.58
C ILE A 165 -28.69 13.63 -21.18
N ALA A 166 -29.17 14.86 -20.94
CA ALA A 166 -28.32 15.97 -20.54
C ALA A 166 -27.57 15.71 -19.22
N SER A 167 -28.24 15.10 -18.24
CA SER A 167 -27.62 14.72 -16.96
C SER A 167 -26.49 13.70 -17.15
N PHE A 168 -26.74 12.63 -17.90
CA PHE A 168 -25.72 11.60 -18.18
C PHE A 168 -24.58 12.13 -19.07
N GLU A 169 -24.84 13.07 -19.97
CA GLU A 169 -23.80 13.75 -20.75
C GLU A 169 -22.89 14.59 -19.85
N ALA A 170 -23.47 15.36 -18.93
CA ALA A 170 -22.70 16.15 -17.96
C ALA A 170 -21.84 15.26 -17.06
N GLU A 171 -22.38 14.12 -16.62
CA GLU A 171 -21.65 13.10 -15.89
C GLU A 171 -20.46 12.55 -16.70
N ALA A 172 -20.69 12.16 -17.95
CA ALA A 172 -19.64 11.65 -18.83
C ALA A 172 -18.53 12.69 -19.07
N VAL A 173 -18.88 13.97 -19.22
CA VAL A 173 -17.90 15.06 -19.32
C VAL A 173 -17.09 15.19 -18.03
N ARG A 174 -17.72 15.11 -16.86
CA ARG A 174 -17.02 15.15 -15.57
C ARG A 174 -16.02 14.01 -15.44
N VAL A 175 -16.46 12.77 -15.66
CA VAL A 175 -15.60 11.58 -15.52
C VAL A 175 -14.46 11.64 -16.53
N ARG A 176 -14.68 12.08 -17.79
CA ARG A 176 -13.60 12.25 -18.77
C ARG A 176 -12.55 13.26 -18.32
N ARG A 177 -12.98 14.35 -17.68
CA ARG A 177 -12.06 15.38 -17.16
C ARG A 177 -11.20 14.81 -16.03
N GLU A 178 -11.83 14.15 -15.06
CA GLU A 178 -11.14 13.53 -13.91
C GLU A 178 -10.18 12.42 -14.37
N ALA A 179 -10.61 11.58 -15.32
CA ALA A 179 -9.76 10.53 -15.90
C ALA A 179 -8.60 11.09 -16.75
N GLY A 180 -8.71 12.33 -17.23
CA GLY A 180 -7.66 13.00 -18.00
C GLY A 180 -6.56 13.63 -17.14
N GLU A 181 -6.74 13.66 -15.81
CA GLU A 181 -5.70 14.14 -14.89
C GLU A 181 -4.49 13.21 -14.95
N LYS A 182 -3.31 13.80 -15.13
CA LYS A 182 -2.07 13.03 -15.31
C LYS A 182 -1.56 12.56 -13.97
N GLU A 183 -1.41 11.25 -13.85
CA GLU A 183 -0.72 10.63 -12.72
C GLU A 183 0.74 11.10 -12.62
N PRO A 184 1.29 11.23 -11.40
CA PRO A 184 2.71 11.44 -11.16
C PRO A 184 3.61 10.49 -11.96
N GLU A 185 4.80 10.96 -12.33
CA GLU A 185 5.74 10.18 -13.14
C GLU A 185 6.16 8.86 -12.46
N ALA A 186 6.45 8.90 -11.17
CA ALA A 186 6.81 7.72 -10.38
C ALA A 186 5.72 6.64 -10.42
N ILE A 187 4.44 7.03 -10.24
CA ILE A 187 3.29 6.11 -10.31
C ILE A 187 3.22 5.47 -11.70
N ARG A 188 3.32 6.26 -12.78
CA ARG A 188 3.28 5.73 -14.16
C ARG A 188 4.47 4.82 -14.46
N ALA A 189 5.66 5.12 -13.95
CA ALA A 189 6.83 4.27 -14.08
C ALA A 189 6.61 2.94 -13.34
N ASN A 190 6.17 3.00 -12.08
CA ASN A 190 5.89 1.83 -11.25
C ASN A 190 4.80 0.94 -11.87
N GLN A 191 3.74 1.52 -12.46
CA GLN A 191 2.73 0.75 -13.19
C GLN A 191 3.29 -0.05 -14.38
N ARG A 192 4.35 0.45 -15.06
CA ARG A 192 5.03 -0.28 -16.14
C ARG A 192 5.89 -1.40 -15.58
N ILE A 193 6.64 -1.14 -14.51
CA ILE A 193 7.46 -2.15 -13.81
C ILE A 193 6.59 -3.28 -13.27
N LEU A 194 5.41 -2.96 -12.73
CA LEU A 194 4.48 -3.93 -12.14
C LEU A 194 3.64 -4.68 -13.17
N ALA A 195 3.53 -4.19 -14.41
CA ALA A 195 2.72 -4.81 -15.47
C ALA A 195 2.93 -6.32 -15.62
N PRO A 196 4.17 -6.86 -15.71
CA PRO A 196 4.39 -8.31 -15.80
C PRO A 196 4.06 -9.08 -14.51
N TYR A 197 3.99 -8.42 -13.36
CA TYR A 197 3.78 -9.06 -12.06
C TYR A 197 2.33 -8.97 -11.55
N ARG A 198 1.46 -8.15 -12.15
CA ARG A 198 0.10 -7.85 -11.64
C ARG A 198 -0.72 -9.09 -11.30
N GLN A 199 -0.73 -10.09 -12.19
CA GLN A 199 -1.52 -11.30 -11.95
C GLN A 199 -1.01 -12.05 -10.71
N LYS A 200 0.31 -12.12 -10.52
CA LYS A 200 0.91 -12.78 -9.35
C LYS A 200 0.65 -11.97 -8.06
N ILE A 201 0.74 -10.65 -8.12
CA ILE A 201 0.42 -9.78 -6.97
C ILE A 201 -1.05 -9.97 -6.56
N SER A 202 -1.98 -9.84 -7.51
CA SER A 202 -3.42 -10.04 -7.26
C SER A 202 -3.74 -11.41 -6.67
N ALA A 203 -3.18 -12.49 -7.23
CA ALA A 203 -3.42 -13.84 -6.74
C ALA A 203 -2.93 -14.03 -5.30
N MET A 204 -1.76 -13.48 -4.95
CA MET A 204 -1.24 -13.53 -3.58
C MET A 204 -2.07 -12.70 -2.60
N ASP A 205 -2.57 -11.54 -3.05
CA ASP A 205 -3.43 -10.68 -2.26
C ASP A 205 -4.77 -11.35 -1.95
N ASP A 206 -5.38 -11.99 -2.95
CA ASP A 206 -6.61 -12.78 -2.80
C ASP A 206 -6.39 -13.98 -1.87
N GLU A 207 -5.29 -14.71 -2.03
CA GLU A 207 -4.96 -15.86 -1.18
C GLU A 207 -4.75 -15.44 0.28
N LEU A 208 -3.98 -14.37 0.52
CA LEU A 208 -3.79 -13.84 1.88
C LEU A 208 -5.10 -13.32 2.47
N ALA A 209 -5.98 -12.71 1.67
CA ALA A 209 -7.30 -12.27 2.12
C ALA A 209 -8.18 -13.47 2.52
N ALA A 210 -8.19 -14.54 1.70
CA ALA A 210 -8.93 -15.76 1.99
C ALA A 210 -8.43 -16.47 3.26
N LEU A 211 -7.11 -16.60 3.43
CA LEU A 211 -6.51 -17.20 4.62
C LEU A 211 -6.84 -16.39 5.89
N ARG A 212 -6.83 -15.05 5.81
CA ARG A 212 -7.24 -14.18 6.92
C ARG A 212 -8.72 -14.32 7.27
N ALA A 213 -9.58 -14.57 6.28
CA ALA A 213 -11.01 -14.79 6.50
C ALA A 213 -11.27 -16.17 7.13
N ALA A 214 -10.53 -17.20 6.71
CA ALA A 214 -10.67 -18.57 7.18
C ALA A 214 -10.11 -18.83 8.60
N ALA A 215 -9.20 -17.98 9.10
CA ALA A 215 -8.66 -18.13 10.45
C ALA A 215 -9.77 -18.00 11.52
N PRO A 216 -9.82 -18.87 12.54
CA PRO A 216 -10.82 -18.79 13.61
C PRO A 216 -10.75 -17.45 14.37
N ALA A 217 -11.89 -17.00 14.90
CA ALA A 217 -11.90 -15.82 15.77
C ALA A 217 -11.07 -16.11 17.03
N PRO A 218 -10.26 -15.15 17.52
CA PRO A 218 -9.55 -15.35 18.77
C PRO A 218 -10.57 -15.65 19.87
N ALA A 219 -10.30 -16.69 20.66
CA ALA A 219 -11.16 -17.07 21.76
C ALA A 219 -11.33 -15.88 22.72
N PRO A 220 -12.55 -15.63 23.26
CA PRO A 220 -12.75 -14.56 24.20
C PRO A 220 -11.85 -14.76 25.43
N PRO A 221 -11.34 -13.67 26.04
CA PRO A 221 -10.47 -13.77 27.21
C PRO A 221 -11.20 -14.54 28.32
N GLN A 222 -10.56 -15.59 28.83
CA GLN A 222 -11.07 -16.31 30.00
C GLN A 222 -10.96 -15.37 31.21
N LYS A 223 -12.08 -15.20 31.92
CA LYS A 223 -12.19 -14.34 33.10
C LYS A 223 -11.58 -15.00 34.33
#